data_AF-A0A4P5TQY3-F1
#
_entry.id   AF-A0A4P5TQY3-F1
#
_cell.length_a   1.000
_cell.length_b   1.000
_cell.length_c   1.000
_cell.angle_alpha   90.00
_cell.angle_beta   90.00
_cell.angle_gamma   90.00
#
_symmetry.space_group_name_H-M   'P 1'
#
loop_
_entity.id
_entity.type
_entity.pdbx_description
1 polymer ?
#
loop_
_entity_poly.entity_id
_entity_poly.type
_entity_poly.pdbx_seq_one_letter_code
_entity_poly.pdbx_strand_id
1 'polypeptide(L)'
;MDDKQRLLDRHNCQQLMRKVMLLLDGEMSEAEEKDFLANVSICNHCLESYQIEKNFKDYIVNKVERKKLSVDVLISIREKIKGQLDA
;
A
#
# COMPACT_ATOMS: atom_id res chain seq x y z
N MET A 1 0.02 2.60 -34.85
CA MET A 1 0.52 3.23 -33.61
C MET A 1 0.14 2.29 -32.48
N ASP A 2 1.11 1.75 -31.76
CA ASP A 2 0.90 0.76 -30.70
C ASP A 2 0.11 1.36 -29.52
N ASP A 3 -0.89 0.64 -29.03
CA ASP A 3 -1.76 1.08 -27.92
C ASP A 3 -0.98 1.37 -26.64
N LYS A 4 0.16 0.70 -26.46
CA LYS A 4 1.10 0.94 -25.35
C LYS A 4 1.68 2.36 -25.35
N GLN A 5 1.95 2.90 -26.54
CA GLN A 5 2.50 4.25 -26.71
C GLN A 5 1.45 5.33 -26.36
N ARG A 6 0.17 5.09 -26.70
CA ARG A 6 -0.93 6.01 -26.37
C ARG A 6 -1.26 6.05 -24.87
N LEU A 7 -1.07 4.93 -24.18
CA LEU A 7 -1.24 4.84 -22.73
C LEU A 7 -0.09 5.54 -21.97
N LEU A 8 1.15 5.41 -22.46
CA LEU A 8 2.30 6.16 -21.96
C LEU A 8 2.11 7.69 -22.06
N ASP A 9 1.56 8.17 -23.18
CA ASP A 9 1.29 9.60 -23.40
C ASP A 9 0.14 10.16 -22.52
N ARG A 10 -0.72 9.31 -21.97
CA ARG A 10 -1.80 9.70 -21.04
C ARG A 10 -1.50 9.39 -19.56
N HIS A 11 -0.38 8.74 -19.29
CA HIS A 11 -0.02 8.32 -17.94
C HIS A 11 0.61 9.50 -17.17
N ASN A 12 0.01 9.82 -16.02
CA ASN A 12 0.52 10.86 -15.13
C ASN A 12 1.34 10.21 -14.01
N CYS A 13 2.67 10.18 -14.18
CA CYS A 13 3.62 9.63 -13.19
C CYS A 13 3.38 10.19 -11.78
N GLN A 14 3.12 11.50 -11.68
CA GLN A 14 2.97 12.17 -10.39
C GLN A 14 1.72 11.71 -9.64
N GLN A 15 0.61 11.50 -10.35
CA GLN A 15 -0.60 10.95 -9.72
C GLN A 15 -0.43 9.49 -9.33
N LEU A 16 0.30 8.72 -10.14
CA LEU A 16 0.59 7.33 -9.84
C LEU A 16 1.45 7.21 -8.58
N MET A 17 2.44 8.08 -8.38
CA MET A 17 3.23 8.11 -7.15
C MET A 17 2.43 8.44 -5.89
N ARG A 18 1.38 9.27 -5.98
CA ARG A 18 0.47 9.47 -4.84
C ARG A 18 -0.30 8.19 -4.51
N LYS A 19 -0.71 7.44 -5.54
CA LYS A 19 -1.39 6.15 -5.36
C LYS A 19 -0.45 5.06 -4.82
N VAL A 20 0.86 5.12 -5.10
CA VAL A 20 1.85 4.23 -4.47
C VAL A 20 1.78 4.35 -2.94
N MET A 21 1.69 5.56 -2.41
CA MET A 21 1.61 5.77 -0.96
C MET A 21 0.32 5.17 -0.38
N LEU A 22 -0.83 5.44 -1.00
CA LEU A 22 -2.12 4.86 -0.58
C LEU A 22 -2.12 3.33 -0.61
N LEU A 23 -1.53 2.75 -1.65
CA LEU A 23 -1.37 1.30 -1.77
C LEU A 23 -0.49 0.76 -0.64
N LEU A 24 0.66 1.39 -0.41
CA LEU A 24 1.57 0.95 0.64
C LEU A 24 0.95 1.14 2.02
N ASP A 25 0.15 2.16 2.28
CA ASP A 25 -0.51 2.36 3.58
C ASP A 25 -1.71 1.41 3.79
N GLY A 26 -2.13 0.68 2.76
CA GLY A 26 -3.28 -0.23 2.81
C GLY A 26 -4.62 0.49 2.77
N GLU A 27 -4.65 1.71 2.25
CA GLU A 27 -5.85 2.54 2.12
C GLU A 27 -6.61 2.30 0.80
N MET A 28 -6.12 1.38 -0.04
CA MET A 28 -6.77 1.00 -1.29
C MET A 28 -7.58 -0.29 -1.12
N SER A 29 -8.74 -0.36 -1.78
CA SER A 29 -9.48 -1.63 -1.90
C SER A 29 -8.76 -2.61 -2.83
N GLU A 30 -9.06 -3.91 -2.70
CA GLU A 30 -8.46 -4.95 -3.55
C GLU A 30 -8.68 -4.70 -5.06
N ALA A 31 -9.84 -4.16 -5.42
CA ALA A 31 -10.16 -3.81 -6.80
C ALA A 31 -9.25 -2.67 -7.32
N GLU A 32 -9.05 -1.64 -6.50
CA GLU A 32 -8.21 -0.50 -6.86
C GLU A 32 -6.72 -0.87 -6.90
N GLU A 33 -6.27 -1.75 -6.01
CA GLU A 33 -4.90 -2.27 -6.01
C GLU A 33 -4.60 -3.01 -7.33
N LYS A 34 -5.51 -3.88 -7.77
CA LYS A 34 -5.34 -4.62 -9.02
C LYS A 34 -5.26 -3.69 -10.23
N ASP A 35 -6.14 -2.69 -10.28
CA ASP A 35 -6.13 -1.67 -11.34
C ASP A 35 -4.86 -0.82 -11.28
N PHE A 36 -4.37 -0.48 -10.09
CA PHE A 36 -3.13 0.24 -9.91
C PHE A 36 -1.93 -0.57 -10.41
N LEU A 37 -1.83 -1.85 -10.05
CA LEU A 37 -0.75 -2.74 -10.46
C LEU A 37 -0.74 -2.95 -11.99
N ALA A 38 -1.91 -3.02 -12.61
CA ALA A 38 -2.01 -3.04 -14.07
C ALA A 38 -1.43 -1.75 -14.67
N ASN A 39 -1.77 -0.59 -14.12
CA ASN A 39 -1.30 0.71 -14.61
C ASN A 39 0.19 0.96 -14.38
N VAL A 40 0.73 0.60 -13.21
CA VAL A 40 2.16 0.81 -12.88
C VAL A 40 3.08 -0.03 -13.77
N SER A 41 2.61 -1.20 -14.22
CA SER A 41 3.37 -2.07 -15.12
C SER A 41 3.56 -1.52 -16.54
N ILE A 42 2.77 -0.51 -16.93
CA ILE A 42 2.82 0.10 -18.27
C ILE A 42 4.04 1.02 -18.41
N CYS A 43 4.48 1.64 -17.32
CA CYS A 43 5.63 2.55 -17.29
C CYS A 43 6.76 2.00 -16.43
N ASN A 44 7.89 1.67 -17.05
CA ASN A 44 9.06 1.13 -16.35
C ASN A 44 9.56 2.05 -15.23
N HIS A 45 9.59 3.37 -15.45
CA HIS A 45 10.04 4.34 -14.43
C HIS A 45 9.16 4.31 -13.16
N CYS A 46 7.84 4.18 -13.36
CA CYS A 46 6.89 4.08 -12.26
C CYS A 46 6.95 2.73 -11.56
N LEU A 47 7.15 1.65 -12.33
CA LEU A 47 7.35 0.31 -11.78
C LEU A 47 8.61 0.25 -10.90
N GLU A 48 9.72 0.81 -11.37
CA GLU A 48 10.97 0.92 -10.61
C GLU A 48 10.77 1.73 -9.33
N SER A 49 10.12 2.90 -9.44
CA SER A 49 9.82 3.74 -8.27
C SER A 49 8.94 3.01 -7.24
N TYR A 50 7.89 2.32 -7.70
CA TYR A 50 7.04 1.49 -6.83
C TYR A 50 7.84 0.39 -6.13
N GLN A 51 8.72 -0.32 -6.86
CA GLN A 51 9.55 -1.37 -6.29
C GLN A 51 10.52 -0.82 -5.23
N ILE A 52 11.11 0.35 -5.46
CA ILE A 52 11.99 1.02 -4.49
C ILE A 52 11.21 1.32 -3.20
N GLU A 53 10.06 1.97 -3.30
CA GLU A 53 9.25 2.34 -2.14
C GLU A 53 8.75 1.11 -1.37
N LYS A 54 8.31 0.07 -2.08
CA LYS A 54 7.89 -1.21 -1.48
C LYS A 54 9.04 -1.86 -0.71
N ASN A 55 10.20 -2.00 -1.35
CA ASN A 55 11.38 -2.60 -0.73
C ASN A 55 11.86 -1.78 0.48
N PHE A 56 11.77 -0.46 0.40
CA PHE A 56 12.12 0.43 1.50
C PHE A 56 11.18 0.26 2.70
N LYS A 57 9.87 0.19 2.46
CA LYS A 57 8.89 -0.12 3.50
C LYS A 57 9.19 -1.47 4.15
N ASP A 58 9.40 -2.51 3.35
CA ASP A 58 9.71 -3.86 3.85
C ASP A 58 11.01 -3.86 4.66
N TYR A 59 12.03 -3.11 4.21
CA TYR A 59 13.27 -2.93 4.95
C TYR A 59 13.03 -2.30 6.33
N ILE A 60 12.28 -1.20 6.41
CA ILE A 60 11.94 -0.55 7.68
C ILE A 60 11.19 -1.52 8.60
N VAL A 61 10.15 -2.18 8.07
CA VAL A 61 9.31 -3.11 8.84
C VAL A 61 10.14 -4.23 9.46
N ASN A 62 11.14 -4.74 8.74
CA ASN A 62 12.00 -5.84 9.19
C ASN A 62 13.17 -5.38 10.07
N LYS A 63 13.64 -4.14 9.93
CA LYS A 63 14.75 -3.60 10.73
C LYS A 63 14.33 -2.97 12.04
N VAL A 64 13.09 -2.47 12.13
CA VAL A 64 12.58 -1.85 13.35
C VAL A 64 12.21 -2.93 14.35
N GLU A 65 12.91 -2.94 15.49
CA GLU A 65 12.53 -3.77 16.64
C GLU A 65 11.17 -3.32 17.16
N ARG A 66 10.15 -4.16 16.93
CA ARG A 66 8.80 -3.88 17.41
C ARG A 66 8.69 -4.25 18.88
N LYS A 67 8.43 -3.25 19.73
CA LYS A 67 8.10 -3.49 21.14
C LYS A 67 6.83 -4.34 21.21
N LYS A 68 6.90 -5.50 21.86
CA LYS A 68 5.70 -6.28 22.17
C LYS A 68 4.91 -5.53 23.24
N LEU A 69 3.61 -5.34 22.99
CA LEU A 69 2.69 -4.86 24.00
C LEU A 69 2.49 -5.95 25.06
N SER A 70 2.19 -5.53 26.30
CA SER A 70 1.85 -6.49 27.35
C SER A 70 0.54 -7.22 27.02
N VAL A 71 0.40 -8.43 27.56
CA VAL A 71 -0.80 -9.24 27.39
C VAL A 71 -2.04 -8.51 27.95
N ASP A 72 -1.88 -7.77 29.04
CA ASP A 72 -2.96 -7.00 29.66
C ASP A 72 -3.53 -5.93 28.73
N VAL A 73 -2.67 -5.22 27.99
CA VAL A 73 -3.11 -4.24 26.99
C VAL A 73 -3.89 -4.92 25.86
N LEU A 74 -3.43 -6.08 25.40
CA LEU A 74 -4.14 -6.86 24.38
C LEU A 74 -5.52 -7.34 24.86
N ILE A 75 -5.62 -7.80 26.11
CA ILE A 75 -6.88 -8.21 26.72
C ILE A 75 -7.82 -7.01 26.82
N SER A 76 -7.35 -5.88 27.36
CA SER A 76 -8.16 -4.66 27.49
C SER A 76 -8.70 -4.15 26.14
N ILE A 77 -7.89 -4.21 25.08
CA ILE A 77 -8.33 -3.85 23.72
C ILE A 77 -9.44 -4.79 23.25
N ARG A 78 -9.26 -6.11 23.40
CA ARG A 78 -10.28 -7.10 22.97
C ARG A 78 -11.58 -6.95 23.72
N GLU A 79 -11.53 -6.73 25.03
CA GLU A 79 -12.71 -6.53 25.87
C GLU A 79 -13.50 -5.30 25.46
N LYS A 80 -12.82 -4.18 25.21
CA LYS A 80 -13.47 -2.95 24.70
C LYS A 80 -14.14 -3.16 23.34
N ILE A 81 -13.52 -3.90 22.43
CA ILE A 81 -14.11 -4.20 21.11
C ILE A 81 -15.36 -5.08 21.27
N LYS A 82 -15.30 -6.14 22.09
CA LYS A 82 -16.46 -7.01 22.34
C LYS A 82 -17.62 -6.26 23.01
N GLY A 83 -17.32 -5.44 24.02
CA GLY A 83 -18.34 -4.63 24.70
C GLY A 83 -19.03 -3.60 23.81
N GLN A 84 -18.48 -3.27 22.64
CA GLN A 84 -19.13 -2.42 21.63
C GLN A 84 -19.97 -3.18 20.60
N LEU A 85 -19.82 -4.51 20.50
CA LEU A 85 -20.62 -5.36 19.62
C LEU A 85 -21.90 -5.88 20.32
N ASP A 86 -21.89 -5.91 21.65
CA ASP A 86 -23.00 -6.39 22.49
C ASP A 86 -23.91 -5.26 23.02
N ALA A 87 -23.71 -4.02 22.56
CA ALA A 87 -24.49 -2.82 22.91
C ALA A 87 -25.21 -2.25 21.69
#